data_AF-A0A920NUC3-F1
#
_entry.id   AF-A0A920NUC3-F1
#
_cell.length_a   1.000
_cell.length_b   1.000
_cell.length_c   1.000
_cell.angle_alpha   90.00
_cell.angle_beta   90.00
_cell.angle_gamma   90.00
#
_symmetry.space_group_name_H-M   'P 1'
#
loop_
_entity.id
_entity.type
_entity.pdbx_description
1 polymer ?
#
loop_
_entity_poly.entity_id
_entity_poly.type
_entity_poly.pdbx_seq_one_letter_code
_entity_poly.pdbx_strand_id
1 'polypeptide(L)'
;MYTYPQVMSTPLLNLSQAIQIIAYEIRLKALSHEGKLKKQEWDVPLAENAEIEKLIEHFDELMQEVEFYKTDNPRQLLRRVRRFFKRSKLDHIEANVFRGVFFSNSKKVKKIVLLVSVLLY
;
A
#
# COMPACT_ATOMS: atom_id res chain seq x y z
N MET A 1 16.74 21.53 40.10
CA MET A 1 15.92 20.78 39.13
C MET A 1 16.17 21.34 37.75
N TYR A 2 17.20 20.85 37.05
CA TYR A 2 17.43 21.06 35.62
C TYR A 2 18.19 19.84 35.10
N THR A 3 17.48 18.88 34.54
CA THR A 3 18.07 17.78 33.78
C THR A 3 18.00 18.14 32.31
N TYR A 4 19.16 18.47 31.72
CA TYR A 4 19.32 18.55 30.27
C TYR A 4 18.97 17.18 29.65
N PRO A 5 18.11 17.11 28.62
CA PRO A 5 17.87 15.85 27.92
C PRO A 5 19.15 15.47 27.17
N GLN A 6 19.67 14.28 27.47
CA GLN A 6 20.78 13.67 26.75
C GLN A 6 20.43 13.63 25.26
N VAL A 7 21.18 14.37 24.46
CA VAL A 7 21.15 14.32 23.00
C VAL A 7 21.43 12.88 22.59
N MET A 8 20.35 12.19 22.20
CA MET A 8 20.28 11.29 21.05
C MET A 8 21.61 10.61 20.73
N SER A 9 21.85 9.44 21.32
CA SER A 9 22.97 8.59 20.92
C SER A 9 22.78 8.22 19.45
N THR A 10 23.45 8.96 18.57
CA THR A 10 23.65 8.48 17.21
C THR A 10 24.49 7.21 17.35
N PRO A 11 23.97 6.04 16.95
CA PRO A 11 24.79 4.84 17.02
C PRO A 11 25.97 5.05 16.07
N LEU A 12 27.18 5.11 16.65
CA LEU A 12 28.41 5.12 15.88
C LEU A 12 28.42 3.87 15.01
N LEU A 13 28.46 4.09 13.70
CA LEU A 13 28.56 3.01 12.73
C LEU A 13 29.87 2.27 12.98
N ASN A 14 29.82 0.95 13.19
CA ASN A 14 31.05 0.21 13.37
C ASN A 14 31.85 0.19 12.06
N LEU A 15 33.18 -0.02 12.14
CA LEU A 15 34.07 0.01 10.97
C LEU A 15 33.60 -0.96 9.86
N SER A 16 33.12 -2.14 10.24
CA SER A 16 32.61 -3.13 9.28
C SER A 16 31.37 -2.64 8.53
N GLN A 17 30.44 -1.96 9.20
CA GLN A 17 29.25 -1.37 8.61
C GLN A 17 29.61 -0.21 7.66
N ALA A 18 30.59 0.62 8.03
CA ALA A 18 31.09 1.69 7.15
C ALA A 18 31.69 1.12 5.86
N ILE A 19 32.52 0.08 5.98
CA ILE A 19 33.09 -0.65 4.85
C ILE A 19 31.98 -1.27 3.99
N GLN A 20 30.96 -1.86 4.61
CA GLN A 20 29.83 -2.46 3.89
C GLN A 20 29.08 -1.43 3.03
N ILE A 21 28.81 -0.24 3.56
CA ILE A 21 28.15 0.84 2.81
C ILE A 21 29.03 1.29 1.64
N ILE A 22 30.32 1.52 1.87
CA ILE A 22 31.25 1.95 0.81
C ILE A 22 31.36 0.89 -0.30
N ALA A 23 31.52 -0.39 0.07
CA ALA A 23 31.60 -1.49 -0.87
C ALA A 23 30.30 -1.65 -1.68
N TYR A 24 29.16 -1.46 -1.03
CA TYR A 24 27.85 -1.45 -1.68
C TYR A 24 27.73 -0.34 -2.72
N GLU A 25 28.11 0.89 -2.39
CA GLU A 25 28.07 2.03 -3.32
C GLU A 25 29.01 1.83 -4.53
N ILE A 26 30.23 1.33 -4.31
CA ILE A 26 31.16 1.00 -5.39
C ILE A 26 30.54 -0.07 -6.31
N ARG A 27 29.96 -1.13 -5.74
CA ARG A 27 29.33 -2.19 -6.51
C ARG A 27 28.10 -1.71 -7.29
N LEU A 28 27.27 -0.85 -6.69
CA LEU A 28 26.14 -0.24 -7.39
C LEU A 28 26.61 0.57 -8.60
N LYS A 29 27.64 1.40 -8.44
CA LYS A 29 28.20 2.18 -9.57
C LYS A 29 28.79 1.29 -10.66
N ALA A 30 29.51 0.24 -10.28
CA ALA A 30 30.05 -0.74 -11.24
C ALA A 30 28.92 -1.45 -12.01
N LEU A 31 27.89 -1.94 -11.31
CA LEU A 31 26.73 -2.58 -11.95
C LEU A 31 25.94 -1.61 -12.83
N SER A 32 25.83 -0.34 -12.44
CA SER A 32 25.22 0.72 -13.24
C SER A 32 26.00 0.95 -14.54
N HIS A 33 27.32 1.06 -14.43
CA HIS A 33 28.22 1.25 -15.58
C HIS A 33 28.19 0.07 -16.55
N GLU A 34 28.11 -1.16 -16.03
CA GLU A 34 27.96 -2.38 -16.83
C GLU A 34 26.54 -2.56 -17.42
N GLY A 35 25.61 -1.63 -17.17
CA GLY A 35 24.21 -1.75 -17.60
C GLY A 35 23.46 -2.90 -16.93
N LYS A 36 24.03 -3.51 -15.88
CA LYS A 36 23.46 -4.65 -15.15
C LYS A 36 22.43 -4.23 -14.11
N LEU A 37 22.38 -2.95 -13.75
CA LEU A 37 21.25 -2.39 -13.03
C LEU A 37 20.12 -2.09 -14.03
N LYS A 38 19.20 -3.04 -14.19
CA LYS A 38 17.90 -2.71 -14.77
C LYS A 38 17.15 -1.82 -13.79
N LYS A 39 17.05 -0.53 -14.10
CA LYS A 39 16.06 0.33 -13.45
C LYS A 39 14.69 -0.26 -13.81
N GLN A 40 13.85 -0.56 -12.82
CA GLN A 40 12.43 -0.72 -13.10
C GLN A 40 11.94 0.67 -13.53
N GLU A 41 11.96 0.90 -14.84
CA GLU A 41 11.28 2.03 -15.44
C GLU A 41 9.79 1.70 -15.35
N TRP A 42 9.12 2.39 -14.43
CA TRP A 42 7.67 2.40 -14.40
C TRP A 42 7.24 3.38 -15.48
N ASP A 43 6.61 2.88 -16.53
CA ASP A 43 6.07 3.71 -17.62
C ASP A 43 4.98 4.69 -17.11
N VAL A 44 4.41 4.38 -15.94
CA VAL A 44 3.37 5.13 -15.25
C VAL A 44 3.83 5.42 -13.81
N PRO A 45 3.63 6.64 -13.28
CA PRO A 45 4.02 6.93 -11.91
C PRO A 45 3.26 6.07 -10.90
N LEU A 46 3.93 5.76 -9.78
CA LEU A 46 3.32 5.03 -8.68
C LEU A 46 2.14 5.84 -8.10
N ALA A 47 1.05 5.15 -7.77
CA ALA A 47 -0.09 5.76 -7.13
C ALA A 47 0.31 6.44 -5.82
N GLU A 48 -0.27 7.61 -5.55
CA GLU A 48 0.00 8.32 -4.31
C GLU A 48 -0.55 7.55 -3.10
N ASN A 49 0.01 7.79 -1.91
CA ASN A 49 -0.53 7.18 -0.69
C ASN A 49 -2.03 7.46 -0.51
N ALA A 50 -2.49 8.67 -0.82
CA ALA A 50 -3.90 9.04 -0.73
C ALA A 50 -4.79 8.20 -1.67
N GLU A 51 -4.28 7.87 -2.85
CA GLU A 51 -4.96 7.03 -3.84
C GLU A 51 -5.09 5.57 -3.42
N ILE A 52 -4.04 5.04 -2.78
CA ILE A 52 -4.04 3.70 -2.20
C ILE A 52 -4.96 3.62 -0.99
N GLU A 53 -5.00 4.65 -0.14
CA GLU A 53 -5.93 4.69 1.00
C GLU A 53 -7.39 4.73 0.53
N LYS A 54 -7.73 5.58 -0.45
CA LYS A 54 -9.08 5.60 -1.06
C LYS A 54 -9.46 4.26 -1.70
N LEU A 55 -8.50 3.60 -2.36
CA LEU A 55 -8.71 2.26 -2.91
C LEU A 55 -9.06 1.24 -1.82
N ILE A 56 -8.37 1.30 -0.68
CA ILE A 56 -8.62 0.42 0.48
C ILE A 56 -9.99 0.72 1.08
N GLU A 57 -10.39 1.99 1.19
CA GLU A 57 -11.71 2.40 1.68
C GLU A 57 -12.84 1.82 0.81
N HIS A 58 -12.77 2.01 -0.52
CA HIS A 58 -13.78 1.43 -1.43
C HIS A 58 -13.83 -0.10 -1.38
N PHE A 59 -12.68 -0.75 -1.17
CA PHE A 59 -12.66 -2.21 -1.04
C PHE A 59 -13.31 -2.65 0.27
N ASP A 60 -13.09 -1.91 1.35
CA ASP A 60 -13.71 -2.16 2.65
C ASP A 60 -15.24 -2.04 2.58
N GLU A 61 -15.74 -0.96 1.98
CA GLU A 61 -17.17 -0.77 1.72
C GLU A 61 -17.76 -1.94 0.95
N LEU A 62 -17.11 -2.35 -0.16
CA LEU A 62 -17.59 -3.49 -0.94
C LEU A 62 -17.59 -4.78 -0.14
N MET A 63 -16.54 -5.07 0.64
CA MET A 63 -16.47 -6.27 1.47
C MET A 63 -17.58 -6.31 2.52
N GLN A 64 -17.96 -5.15 3.08
CA GLN A 64 -19.10 -5.05 4.00
C GLN A 64 -20.43 -5.25 3.28
N GLU A 65 -20.62 -4.63 2.11
CA GLU A 65 -21.83 -4.74 1.29
C GLU A 65 -22.11 -6.18 0.84
N VAL A 66 -21.07 -6.98 0.60
CA VAL A 66 -21.21 -8.41 0.24
C VAL A 66 -21.09 -9.36 1.43
N GLU A 67 -21.11 -8.82 2.65
CA GLU A 67 -21.03 -9.60 3.90
C GLU A 67 -19.82 -10.54 3.99
N PHE A 68 -18.67 -10.16 3.39
CA PHE A 68 -17.47 -11.01 3.33
C PHE A 68 -16.87 -11.30 4.72
N TYR A 69 -16.98 -10.37 5.66
CA TYR A 69 -16.52 -10.56 7.03
C TYR A 69 -17.51 -9.97 8.04
N LYS A 70 -17.52 -10.53 9.25
CA LYS A 70 -18.29 -10.00 10.38
C LYS A 70 -17.55 -8.86 11.08
N THR A 71 -18.28 -7.79 11.39
CA THR A 71 -17.79 -6.55 12.06
C THR A 71 -17.23 -6.78 13.48
N ASP A 72 -17.32 -8.00 14.01
CA ASP A 72 -16.84 -8.31 15.35
C ASP A 72 -15.30 -8.42 15.46
N ASN A 73 -14.56 -8.61 14.35
CA ASN A 73 -13.09 -8.50 14.36
C ASN A 73 -12.42 -8.00 13.05
N PRO A 74 -12.86 -6.85 12.48
CA PRO A 74 -12.41 -6.31 11.19
C PRO A 74 -10.94 -5.92 11.18
N ARG A 75 -10.36 -5.60 12.35
CA ARG A 75 -9.03 -5.00 12.48
C ARG A 75 -7.93 -5.89 11.90
N GLN A 76 -8.06 -7.21 11.95
CA GLN A 76 -7.05 -8.14 11.44
C GLN A 76 -7.04 -8.20 9.91
N LEU A 77 -8.22 -8.31 9.29
CA LEU A 77 -8.37 -8.40 7.84
C LEU A 77 -7.95 -7.08 7.16
N LEU A 78 -8.50 -5.95 7.60
CA LEU A 78 -8.19 -4.63 7.05
C LEU A 78 -6.69 -4.29 7.19
N ARG A 79 -6.04 -4.69 8.29
CA ARG A 79 -4.57 -4.56 8.44
C ARG A 79 -3.78 -5.41 7.44
N ARG A 80 -4.29 -6.58 7.04
CA ARG A 80 -3.65 -7.42 6.01
C ARG A 80 -3.87 -6.83 4.62
N VAL A 81 -5.09 -6.38 4.33
CA VAL A 81 -5.46 -5.68 3.08
C VAL A 81 -4.61 -4.42 2.88
N ARG A 82 -4.51 -3.56 3.91
CA ARG A 82 -3.69 -2.35 3.85
C ARG A 82 -2.22 -2.68 3.61
N ARG A 83 -1.67 -3.71 4.27
CA ARG A 83 -0.29 -4.18 4.03
C ARG A 83 -0.10 -4.72 2.62
N PHE A 84 -1.10 -5.40 2.07
CA PHE A 84 -1.08 -5.89 0.69
C PHE A 84 -0.98 -4.73 -0.30
N PHE A 85 -1.94 -3.80 -0.30
CA PHE A 85 -1.93 -2.71 -1.28
C PHE A 85 -0.72 -1.78 -1.13
N LYS A 86 -0.26 -1.51 0.10
CA LYS A 86 0.94 -0.66 0.32
C LYS A 86 2.24 -1.29 -0.19
N ARG A 87 2.37 -2.62 -0.20
CA ARG A 87 3.59 -3.28 -0.71
C ARG A 87 3.51 -3.62 -2.19
N SER A 88 2.32 -3.59 -2.80
CA SER A 88 2.12 -3.96 -4.21
C SER A 88 2.72 -2.95 -5.19
N LYS A 89 3.07 -1.74 -4.74
CA LYS A 89 3.63 -0.66 -5.59
C LYS A 89 2.79 -0.42 -6.85
N LEU A 90 1.48 -0.27 -6.66
CA LEU A 90 0.57 -0.03 -7.78
C LEU A 90 0.87 1.32 -8.42
N ASP A 91 0.73 1.38 -9.74
CA ASP A 91 0.69 2.64 -10.48
C ASP A 91 -0.70 3.31 -10.44
N HIS A 92 -0.79 4.56 -10.90
CA HIS A 92 -2.06 5.29 -10.94
C HIS A 92 -3.16 4.58 -11.75
N ILE A 93 -2.79 3.92 -12.85
CA ILE A 93 -3.73 3.25 -13.75
C ILE A 93 -4.25 1.99 -13.06
N GLU A 94 -3.37 1.17 -12.50
CA GLU A 94 -3.72 -0.04 -11.75
C GLU A 94 -4.64 0.30 -10.57
N ALA A 95 -4.30 1.34 -9.78
CA ALA A 95 -5.15 1.78 -8.67
C ALA A 95 -6.55 2.22 -9.15
N ASN A 96 -6.62 2.93 -10.28
CA ASN A 96 -7.89 3.33 -10.88
C ASN A 96 -8.71 2.14 -11.42
N VAL A 97 -8.05 1.15 -12.02
CA VAL A 97 -8.70 -0.09 -12.48
C VAL A 97 -9.35 -0.81 -11.30
N PHE A 98 -8.61 -1.02 -10.20
CA PHE A 98 -9.19 -1.65 -9.02
C PHE A 98 -10.35 -0.83 -8.42
N ARG A 99 -10.22 0.51 -8.33
CA ARG A 99 -11.33 1.37 -7.89
C ARG A 99 -12.56 1.22 -8.79
N GLY A 100 -12.38 1.17 -10.11
CA GLY A 100 -13.45 0.96 -11.07
C GLY A 100 -14.16 -0.39 -10.91
N VAL A 101 -13.39 -1.47 -10.66
CA VAL A 101 -13.93 -2.79 -10.36
C VAL A 101 -14.75 -2.76 -9.07
N PHE A 102 -14.22 -2.18 -7.99
CA PHE A 102 -14.92 -2.14 -6.70
C PHE A 102 -16.20 -1.30 -6.78
N PHE A 103 -16.12 -0.12 -7.40
CA PHE A 103 -17.28 0.75 -7.62
C PHE A 103 -18.37 0.07 -8.47
N SER A 104 -17.99 -0.62 -9.55
CA SER A 104 -18.94 -1.31 -10.42
C SER A 104 -19.67 -2.44 -9.70
N ASN A 105 -18.97 -3.18 -8.84
CA ASN A 105 -19.59 -4.23 -8.03
C ASN A 105 -20.48 -3.65 -6.93
N SER A 106 -20.04 -2.64 -6.19
CA SER A 106 -20.86 -1.96 -5.18
C SER A 106 -22.18 -1.42 -5.78
N LYS A 107 -22.11 -0.79 -6.95
CA LYS A 107 -23.29 -0.31 -7.68
C LYS A 107 -24.28 -1.44 -8.01
N LYS A 108 -23.78 -2.62 -8.40
CA LYS A 108 -24.62 -3.79 -8.67
C LYS A 108 -25.28 -4.32 -7.40
N VAL A 109 -24.53 -4.43 -6.31
CA VAL A 109 -25.06 -4.89 -5.00
C VAL A 109 -26.18 -3.97 -4.54
N LYS A 110 -25.95 -2.65 -4.53
CA LYS A 110 -26.99 -1.66 -4.17
C LYS A 110 -28.24 -1.77 -5.03
N LYS A 111 -28.08 -1.98 -6.34
CA LYS A 111 -29.21 -2.16 -7.26
C LYS A 111 -30.02 -3.42 -6.93
N ILE A 112 -29.35 -4.53 -6.62
CA ILE A 112 -30.00 -5.79 -6.25
C ILE A 112 -30.77 -5.61 -4.94
N VAL A 113 -30.14 -5.02 -3.92
CA VAL A 113 -30.78 -4.75 -2.62
C VAL A 113 -32.03 -3.88 -2.82
N LEU A 114 -31.93 -2.80 -3.59
CA LEU A 114 -33.06 -1.93 -3.89
C LEU A 114 -34.21 -2.67 -4.58
N LEU A 115 -33.90 -3.51 -5.59
CA LEU A 115 -34.91 -4.30 -6.31
C LEU A 115 -35.62 -5.29 -5.37
N VAL A 116 -34.87 -5.98 -4.51
CA VAL A 116 -35.44 -6.91 -3.53
C VAL A 116 -36.30 -6.16 -2.51
N SER A 117 -35.86 -5.01 -2.01
CA SER A 117 -36.66 -4.19 -1.10
C SER A 117 -37.98 -3.75 -1.74
N VAL A 118 -37.98 -3.29 -3.00
CA VAL A 118 -39.20 -2.88 -3.71
C VAL A 118 -40.16 -4.06 -3.95
N LEU A 119 -39.65 -5.28 -4.16
CA LEU A 119 -40.49 -6.47 -4.38
C LEU A 119 -41.08 -7.07 -3.10
N LEU A 120 -40.54 -6.72 -1.93
CA LEU A 120 -41.00 -7.20 -0.62
C LEU A 120 -42.01 -6.26 0.07
N TYR A 121 -42.34 -5.11 -0.56
CA TYR A 121 -43.40 -4.19 -0.16
C TYR A 121 -44.55 -4.24 -1.18
#